data_AF-A0A6J5H8R6-F1
#
_entry.id   AF-A0A6J5H8R6-F1
#
_cell.length_a   1.000
_cell.length_b   1.000
_cell.length_c   1.000
_cell.angle_alpha   90.00
_cell.angle_beta   90.00
_cell.angle_gamma   90.00
#
_symmetry.space_group_name_H-M   'P 1'
#
loop_
_entity.id
_entity.type
_entity.pdbx_description
1 polymer ?
#
loop_
_entity_poly.entity_id
_entity_poly.type
_entity_poly.pdbx_seq_one_letter_code
_entity_poly.pdbx_strand_id
1 'polypeptide(L)' 'MLTQTLKELEENGLVKRTVTPVTPPQVEYALTDLGDDFLRPVRTLAEWVAANSDRITAARSSYAELRVND' A
#
# COMPACT_ATOMS: atom_id res chain seq x y z
N MET A 1 -2.40 10.32 5.66
CA MET A 1 -3.88 10.45 5.73
C MET A 1 -4.47 9.81 4.47
N LEU A 2 -5.57 9.05 4.56
CA LEU A 2 -6.14 8.31 3.41
C LEU A 2 -6.47 9.21 2.20
N THR A 3 -7.09 10.37 2.44
CA THR A 3 -7.47 11.31 1.37
C THR A 3 -6.28 11.79 0.55
N GLN A 4 -5.14 12.04 1.21
CA GLN A 4 -3.93 12.47 0.52
C GLN A 4 -3.39 11.34 -0.37
N THR A 5 -3.31 10.12 0.16
CA THR A 5 -2.85 8.96 -0.60
C THR A 5 -3.75 8.69 -1.81
N LEU A 6 -5.08 8.76 -1.66
CA LEU A 6 -6.01 8.57 -2.78
C LEU A 6 -5.84 9.65 -3.87
N LYS A 7 -5.58 10.90 -3.46
CA LYS A 7 -5.31 11.99 -4.40
C LYS A 7 -4.01 11.77 -5.18
N GLU A 8 -2.94 11.36 -4.50
CA GLU A 8 -1.66 11.03 -5.15
C GLU A 8 -1.80 9.84 -6.12
N LEU A 9 -2.57 8.81 -5.73
CA LEU A 9 -2.85 7.67 -6.61
C LEU A 9 -3.73 8.03 -7.81
N GLU A 10 -4.65 8.98 -7.66
CA GLU A 10 -5.45 9.54 -8.75
C GLU A 10 -4.59 10.37 -9.71
N GLU A 11 -3.73 11.26 -9.18
CA GLU A 11 -2.78 12.07 -9.97
C GLU A 11 -1.80 11.20 -10.76
N ASN A 12 -1.38 10.07 -10.20
CA ASN A 12 -0.51 9.09 -10.87
C ASN A 12 -1.26 8.17 -11.86
N GLY A 13 -2.58 8.31 -11.99
CA GLY A 13 -3.40 7.50 -12.89
C GLY A 13 -3.59 6.05 -12.46
N LEU A 14 -3.29 5.71 -11.20
CA LEU A 14 -3.44 4.36 -10.65
C LEU A 14 -4.87 4.10 -10.15
N VAL A 15 -5.55 5.16 -9.71
CA VAL A 15 -6.93 5.09 -9.19
C VAL A 15 -7.80 6.07 -9.95
N LYS A 16 -9.02 5.65 -10.29
CA LYS A 16 -10.07 6.51 -10.81
C LYS A 16 -11.06 6.84 -9.70
N ARG A 17 -11.33 8.13 -9.52
CA ARG A 17 -12.38 8.63 -8.62
C ARG A 17 -13.66 8.90 -9.39
N THR A 18 -14.78 8.36 -8.92
CA THR A 18 -16.12 8.60 -9.48
C THR A 18 -17.02 9.20 -8.40
N VAL A 19 -17.66 10.33 -8.71
CA VAL A 19 -18.64 10.97 -7.83
C VAL A 19 -20.03 10.76 -8.40
N THR A 20 -20.89 10.11 -7.63
CA THR A 20 -22.28 9.90 -7.99
C THR A 20 -23.13 10.96 -7.29
N PRO A 21 -23.82 11.85 -8.04
CA PRO A 21 -24.58 12.96 -7.48
C PRO A 21 -25.95 12.49 -6.93
N VAL A 22 -25.92 11.65 -5.90
CA VAL A 22 -27.07 11.24 -5.09
C VAL A 22 -27.10 12.00 -3.77
N THR A 23 -28.18 11.87 -2.99
CA THR A 23 -28.27 12.40 -1.62
C THR A 23 -28.27 11.24 -0.62
N PRO A 24 -27.26 11.08 0.24
CA PRO A 24 -26.00 11.84 0.29
C PRO A 24 -25.06 11.51 -0.89
N PRO A 25 -24.13 12.42 -1.29
CA PRO A 25 -23.20 12.14 -2.38
C PRO A 25 -22.33 10.92 -2.10
N GLN A 26 -22.17 10.05 -3.09
CA GLN A 26 -21.34 8.86 -3.02
C GLN A 26 -20.05 9.06 -3.82
N VAL A 27 -18.94 8.60 -3.25
CA VAL A 27 -17.62 8.63 -3.90
C VAL A 27 -17.09 7.21 -3.95
N GLU A 28 -16.71 6.78 -5.15
CA GLU A 28 -16.11 5.47 -5.40
C GLU A 28 -14.70 5.65 -5.96
N TYR A 29 -13.81 4.75 -5.55
CA TYR A 29 -12.45 4.65 -6.03
C TYR A 29 -12.26 3.25 -6.60
N ALA A 30 -11.77 3.16 -7.82
CA ALA A 30 -11.45 1.91 -8.49
C ALA A 30 -10.05 1.98 -9.07
N LEU A 31 -9.37 0.84 -9.17
CA LEU A 31 -8.12 0.77 -9.93
C LEU A 31 -8.39 1.05 -11.41
N THR A 32 -7.46 1.73 -12.06
CA THR A 32 -7.39 1.79 -13.51
C THR A 32 -6.66 0.56 -14.04
N ASP A 33 -6.59 0.38 -15.36
CA ASP A 33 -5.75 -0.67 -15.96
C ASP A 33 -4.27 -0.54 -15.54
N LEU A 34 -3.77 0.69 -15.40
CA LEU A 34 -2.41 0.96 -14.89
C LEU A 34 -2.30 0.61 -13.41
N GLY A 35 -3.32 0.90 -12.61
CA GLY A 35 -3.40 0.51 -11.20
C GLY A 35 -3.40 -1.00 -10.99
N ASP A 36 -4.14 -1.73 -11.81
CA ASP A 36 -4.18 -3.19 -11.78
C ASP A 36 -2.84 -3.81 -12.20
N ASP A 37 -2.18 -3.27 -13.22
CA ASP A 37 -0.84 -3.73 -13.60
C ASP A 37 0.19 -3.43 -12.50
N PHE A 38 0.14 -2.23 -11.91
CA PHE A 38 0.98 -1.85 -10.76
C PHE A 38 0.73 -2.75 -9.53
N LEU A 39 -0.49 -3.21 -9.31
CA LEU A 39 -0.80 -4.05 -8.16
C LEU A 39 -0.11 -5.42 -8.22
N ARG A 40 0.22 -5.93 -9.41
CA ARG A 40 0.88 -7.24 -9.59
C ARG A 40 2.24 -7.33 -8.90
N PRO A 41 3.23 -6.45 -9.16
CA PRO A 41 4.49 -6.46 -8.45
C PRO A 41 4.33 -6.11 -6.97
N VAL A 42 3.41 -5.21 -6.61
CA VAL A 42 3.13 -4.85 -5.20
C VAL A 42 2.64 -6.08 -4.43
N ARG A 43 1.73 -6.86 -4.99
CA ARG A 43 1.22 -8.08 -4.38
C ARG A 43 2.32 -9.13 -4.20
N THR A 44 3.14 -9.32 -5.23
CA THR A 44 4.29 -10.25 -5.17
C THR A 44 5.25 -9.87 -4.05
N LEU A 45 5.55 -8.58 -3.91
CA LEU A 45 6.39 -8.07 -2.83
C LEU A 45 5.73 -8.28 -1.46
N ALA A 46 4.44 -7.98 -1.33
CA ALA A 46 3.70 -8.16 -0.09
C ALA A 46 3.65 -9.63 0.35
N GLU A 47 3.45 -10.55 -0.59
CA GLU A 47 3.49 -12.00 -0.35
C GLU A 47 4.86 -12.47 0.11
N TRP A 48 5.93 -11.98 -0.53
CA TRP A 48 7.29 -12.29 -0.07
C TRP A 48 7.55 -11.76 1.34
N VAL A 49 7.14 -10.52 1.64
CA VAL A 49 7.29 -9.93 2.97
C VAL A 49 6.53 -10.75 4.01
N ALA A 50 5.30 -11.15 3.71
CA ALA A 50 4.48 -11.98 4.59
C ALA A 50 5.14 -13.35 4.84
N ALA A 51 5.65 -14.00 3.79
CA ALA A 51 6.35 -15.27 3.90
C ALA A 51 7.68 -15.19 4.68
N ASN A 52 8.25 -14.00 4.83
CA ASN A 52 9.53 -13.76 5.49
C ASN A 52 9.40 -12.93 6.78
N SER A 53 8.18 -12.74 7.31
CA SER A 53 7.92 -11.90 8.49
C SER A 53 8.77 -12.29 9.69
N ASP A 54 8.94 -13.58 9.93
CA ASP A 54 9.66 -14.11 11.09
C ASP A 54 11.16 -13.88 10.94
N ARG A 55 11.69 -14.07 9.73
CA ARG A 55 13.09 -13.79 9.39
C ARG A 55 13.41 -12.30 9.55
N ILE A 56 12.50 -11.43 9.11
CA ILE A 56 12.63 -9.98 9.27
C ILE A 56 12.59 -9.60 10.76
N THR A 57 11.68 -10.20 11.53
CA THR A 57 11.55 -9.95 12.96
C THR A 57 12.80 -10.38 13.72
N ALA A 58 13.32 -11.58 13.44
CA ALA A 58 14.56 -12.08 14.05
C ALA A 58 15.74 -11.15 13.74
N ALA A 59 15.90 -10.72 12.48
CA ALA A 59 16.95 -9.80 12.08
C ALA A 59 16.87 -8.45 12.83
N ARG A 60 15.65 -7.92 13.04
CA ARG A 60 15.43 -6.69 13.82
C ARG A 60 15.81 -6.86 15.29
N SER A 61 15.48 -8.00 15.91
CA SER A 61 15.87 -8.28 17.29
C SER A 61 17.39 -8.38 17.45
N SER A 62 18.06 -9.14 16.58
CA SER A 62 19.52 -9.26 16.61
C SER A 62 20.22 -7.91 16.42
N TYR A 63 19.71 -7.05 15.53
CA TYR A 63 20.24 -5.70 15.37
C TYR A 63 20.03 -4.82 16.62
N ALA A 64 18.85 -4.92 17.26
CA ALA A 64 18.57 -4.17 18.48
C ALA A 64 19.49 -4.59 19.64
N GLU A 65 19.78 -5.89 19.77
CA GLU A 65 20.72 -6.44 20.77
C GLU A 65 22.15 -5.93 20.56
N LEU A 66 22.64 -5.90 19.31
CA LEU A 66 23.97 -5.34 18.99
C LEU A 66 24.09 -3.88 19.42
N ARG A 67 23.06 -3.07 19.16
CA ARG A 67 23.04 -1.63 19.51
C ARG A 67 22.93 -1.36 21.01
N VAL A 68 22.49 -2.30 21.83
CA VAL A 68 22.40 -2.14 23.29
C VAL A 68 23.74 -2.44 23.97
N ASN A 69 24.59 -3.22 23.31
CA ASN A 69 25.90 -3.60 23.84
C ASN A 69 27.03 -2.62 23.47
N ASP A 70 26.73 -1.60 22.65
CA ASP A 70 27.59 -0.43 22.34
C ASP A 70 27.25 0.77 23.25
#